data_AF-A0A645I8F5-F1
#
_entry.id   AF-A0A645I8F5-F1
#
_cell.length_a   1.000
_cell.length_b   1.000
_cell.length_c   1.000
_cell.angle_alpha   90.00
_cell.angle_beta   90.00
_cell.angle_gamma   90.00
#
_symmetry.space_group_name_H-M   'P 1'
#
loop_
_entity.id
_entity.type
_entity.pdbx_description
1 polymer ?
#
loop_
_entity_poly.entity_id
_entity_poly.type
_entity_poly.pdbx_seq_one_letter_code
_entity_poly.pdbx_strand_id
1 'polypeptide(L)'
;MEDLPEVQNPKASIPLSEGIAELVLSVVFSILAILFCLGYLPFMMAFSHGGTVFFNIFSQSFLTMLIPFTLVSLLFAVVESVAKIKDRRWSVFVCASSVVKKLVDMALTLYLINQPNILSTEFHSFLAETGVLQVLPSVNGTNVIVLAFCVLLIIGTLADVVTTITKTVKAHVK
;
A
#
# COMPACT_ATOMS: atom_id res chain seq x y z
N MET A 1 23.14 13.08 45.74
CA MET A 1 23.10 12.25 44.52
C MET A 1 22.06 12.88 43.63
N GLU A 2 22.48 13.77 42.75
CA GLU A 2 21.60 14.35 41.72
C GLU A 2 21.18 13.23 40.77
N ASP A 3 19.86 13.04 40.68
CA ASP A 3 19.22 12.20 39.68
C ASP A 3 19.51 12.83 38.32
N LEU A 4 20.54 12.33 37.65
CA LEU A 4 20.86 12.71 36.28
C LEU A 4 19.64 12.36 35.41
N PRO A 5 19.13 13.29 34.57
CA PRO A 5 17.97 13.02 33.74
C PRO A 5 18.26 11.80 32.89
N GLU A 6 17.35 10.83 32.95
CA GLU A 6 17.45 9.54 32.28
C GLU A 6 17.93 9.74 30.84
N VAL A 7 19.17 9.30 30.57
CA VAL A 7 19.85 9.53 29.29
C VAL A 7 18.93 9.04 28.18
N GLN A 8 18.42 9.98 27.39
CA GLN A 8 17.55 9.67 26.25
C GLN A 8 18.28 8.67 25.38
N ASN A 9 17.79 7.42 25.28
CA ASN A 9 18.41 6.43 24.41
C ASN A 9 18.31 6.94 22.96
N PRO A 10 19.42 7.38 22.32
CA PRO A 10 19.37 7.98 20.99
C PRO A 10 18.91 6.96 19.94
N LYS A 11 18.96 5.66 20.25
CA LYS A 11 18.46 4.58 19.40
C LYS A 11 16.93 4.52 19.35
N ALA A 12 16.24 5.17 20.28
CA ALA A 12 14.78 5.16 20.37
C ALA A 12 14.13 6.31 19.57
N SER A 13 14.88 7.33 19.14
CA SER A 13 14.30 8.53 18.55
C SER A 13 13.83 8.32 17.11
N ILE A 14 12.65 8.84 16.80
CA ILE A 14 12.10 8.94 15.45
C ILE A 14 12.24 10.40 14.99
N PRO A 15 12.89 10.66 13.84
CA PRO A 15 12.98 12.02 13.31
C PRO A 15 11.59 12.53 12.92
N LEU A 16 11.31 13.80 13.25
CA LEU A 16 10.02 14.44 12.96
C LEU A 16 9.68 14.40 11.46
N SER A 17 10.71 14.52 10.61
CA SER A 17 10.58 14.46 9.16
C SER A 17 10.02 13.12 8.66
N GLU A 18 10.25 12.01 9.37
CA GLU A 18 9.71 10.70 8.97
C GLU A 18 8.18 10.68 9.10
N GLY A 19 7.64 11.04 10.27
CA GLY A 19 6.20 11.10 10.46
C GLY A 19 5.50 12.13 9.57
N ILE A 20 6.13 13.29 9.33
CA ILE A 20 5.59 14.32 8.42
C ILE A 20 5.62 13.84 6.97
N ALA A 21 6.74 13.27 6.51
CA ALA A 21 6.87 12.78 5.14
C ALA A 21 5.86 11.65 4.86
N GLU A 22 5.71 10.70 5.78
CA GLU A 22 4.72 9.63 5.65
C GLU A 22 3.29 10.17 5.59
N LEU A 23 2.95 11.16 6.43
CA LEU A 23 1.64 11.80 6.40
C LEU A 23 1.38 12.50 5.07
N VAL A 24 2.30 13.36 4.64
CA VAL A 24 2.16 14.12 3.38
C VAL A 24 2.05 13.17 2.19
N LEU A 25 2.91 12.16 2.13
CA LEU A 25 2.91 11.18 1.05
C LEU A 25 1.58 10.42 1.02
N SER A 26 1.11 9.93 2.18
CA SER A 26 -0.13 9.17 2.26
C SER A 26 -1.33 10.00 1.83
N VAL A 27 -1.42 11.25 2.27
CA VAL A 27 -2.51 12.16 1.88
C VAL A 27 -2.46 12.47 0.39
N VAL A 28 -1.31 12.87 -0.14
CA VAL A 28 -1.16 13.24 -1.57
C VAL A 28 -1.49 12.04 -2.47
N PHE A 29 -0.91 10.87 -2.19
CA PHE A 29 -1.17 9.67 -2.99
C PHE A 29 -2.61 9.20 -2.87
N SER A 30 -3.25 9.32 -1.70
CA SER A 30 -4.66 8.97 -1.55
C SER A 30 -5.58 9.91 -2.33
N ILE A 31 -5.31 11.22 -2.32
CA ILE A 31 -6.05 12.19 -3.13
C ILE A 31 -5.89 11.87 -4.62
N LEU A 32 -4.65 11.64 -5.07
CA LEU A 32 -4.40 11.28 -6.46
C LEU A 32 -5.09 9.96 -6.85
N ALA A 33 -5.03 8.94 -6.00
CA ALA A 33 -5.72 7.67 -6.24
C ALA A 33 -7.24 7.85 -6.34
N ILE A 34 -7.85 8.65 -5.46
CA ILE A 34 -9.29 8.94 -5.50
C ILE A 34 -9.66 9.72 -6.76
N LEU A 35 -8.90 10.78 -7.11
CA LEU A 35 -9.12 11.55 -8.33
C LEU A 35 -8.98 10.68 -9.58
N PHE A 36 -8.05 9.72 -9.57
CA PHE A 36 -7.91 8.72 -10.63
C PHE A 36 -9.16 7.83 -10.73
N CYS A 37 -9.63 7.28 -9.60
CA CYS A 37 -10.82 6.44 -9.55
C CYS A 37 -12.10 7.16 -10.00
N LEU A 38 -12.18 8.47 -9.76
CA LEU A 38 -13.30 9.33 -10.17
C LEU A 38 -13.18 9.82 -11.62
N GLY A 39 -12.09 9.53 -12.32
CA GLY A 39 -11.87 9.94 -13.71
C GLY A 39 -11.57 11.44 -13.89
N TYR A 40 -11.21 12.16 -12.83
CA TYR A 40 -10.85 13.58 -12.91
C TYR A 40 -9.44 13.81 -13.46
N LEU A 41 -8.61 12.78 -13.49
CA LEU A 41 -7.24 12.88 -13.97
C LEU A 41 -7.17 12.66 -15.49
N PRO A 42 -6.60 13.62 -16.25
CA PRO A 42 -6.61 13.59 -17.71
C PRO A 42 -5.67 12.54 -18.33
N PHE A 43 -5.01 11.71 -17.51
CA PHE A 43 -4.14 10.62 -17.94
C PHE A 43 -4.88 9.30 -18.12
N MET A 44 -6.09 9.36 -18.71
CA MET A 44 -6.73 8.17 -19.25
C MET A 44 -5.74 7.52 -20.22
N MET A 45 -5.26 6.33 -19.86
CA MET A 45 -4.33 5.55 -20.66
C MET A 45 -5.06 5.13 -21.94
N ALA A 46 -4.92 5.95 -22.96
CA ALA A 46 -5.55 5.74 -24.26
C ALA A 46 -4.73 4.73 -25.06
N PHE A 47 -5.28 3.55 -25.29
CA PHE A 47 -4.71 2.58 -26.23
C PHE A 47 -5.45 2.67 -27.55
N SER A 48 -4.71 2.85 -28.64
CA SER A 48 -5.25 2.85 -30.00
C SER A 48 -4.83 1.57 -30.71
N HIS A 49 -5.82 0.76 -31.09
CA HIS A 49 -5.60 -0.40 -31.96
C HIS A 49 -6.71 -0.44 -33.02
N GLY A 50 -6.33 -0.58 -34.29
CA GLY A 50 -7.29 -0.68 -35.40
C GLY A 50 -8.23 0.52 -35.59
N GLY A 51 -7.89 1.71 -35.10
CA GLY A 51 -8.72 2.92 -35.22
C GLY A 51 -9.77 3.11 -34.11
N THR A 52 -9.81 2.22 -33.13
CA THR A 52 -10.60 2.41 -31.89
C THR A 52 -9.68 2.80 -30.74
N VAL A 53 -10.07 3.86 -30.00
CA VAL A 53 -9.34 4.34 -28.83
C VAL A 53 -10.07 3.85 -27.59
N PHE A 54 -9.40 3.04 -26.79
CA PHE A 54 -9.90 2.55 -25.51
C PHE A 54 -9.33 3.39 -24.37
N PHE A 55 -10.20 3.85 -23.47
CA PHE A 55 -9.83 4.80 -22.42
C PHE A 55 -9.68 4.16 -21.02
N ASN A 56 -10.11 2.90 -20.84
CA ASN A 56 -10.24 2.26 -19.53
C ASN A 56 -9.48 0.93 -19.46
N ILE A 57 -8.32 0.89 -18.78
CA ILE A 57 -7.63 -0.37 -18.45
C ILE A 57 -8.37 -1.12 -17.34
N PHE A 58 -8.79 -0.39 -16.31
CA PHE A 58 -9.47 -0.94 -15.15
C PHE A 58 -10.99 -0.93 -15.33
N SER A 59 -11.67 -1.91 -14.74
CA SER A 59 -13.13 -1.92 -14.74
C SER A 59 -13.68 -0.84 -13.80
N GLN A 60 -14.84 -0.27 -14.13
CA GLN A 60 -15.49 0.73 -13.28
C GLN A 60 -15.86 0.16 -11.90
N SER A 61 -16.20 -1.13 -11.85
CA SER A 61 -16.47 -1.84 -10.59
C SER A 61 -15.24 -1.88 -9.69
N PHE A 62 -14.06 -2.19 -10.27
CA PHE A 62 -12.80 -2.19 -9.55
C PHE A 62 -12.42 -0.78 -9.05
N LEU A 63 -12.55 0.25 -9.89
CA LEU A 63 -12.27 1.63 -9.50
C LEU A 63 -13.19 2.12 -8.37
N THR A 64 -14.49 1.78 -8.44
CA THR A 64 -15.46 2.11 -7.39
C THR A 64 -15.12 1.41 -6.08
N MET A 65 -14.64 0.17 -6.14
CA MET A 65 -14.16 -0.58 -4.99
C MET A 65 -12.87 0.01 -4.41
N LEU A 66 -11.97 0.55 -5.24
CA LEU A 66 -10.68 1.07 -4.77
C LEU A 66 -10.80 2.32 -3.86
N ILE A 67 -11.86 3.12 -4.03
CA ILE A 67 -12.11 4.34 -3.25
C ILE A 67 -12.20 4.05 -1.73
N PRO A 68 -13.14 3.20 -1.25
CA PRO A 68 -13.23 2.92 0.19
C PRO A 68 -11.96 2.26 0.74
N PHE A 69 -11.25 1.45 -0.05
CA PHE A 69 -9.98 0.83 0.37
C PHE A 69 -8.90 1.90 0.58
N THR A 70 -8.80 2.85 -0.33
CA THR A 70 -7.88 4.00 -0.23
C THR A 70 -8.19 4.84 1.00
N LEU A 71 -9.46 5.10 1.30
CA LEU A 71 -9.87 5.86 2.49
C LEU A 71 -9.51 5.14 3.80
N VAL A 72 -9.72 3.82 3.86
CA VAL A 72 -9.35 3.02 5.04
C VAL A 72 -7.83 3.03 5.24
N SER A 73 -7.05 2.78 4.18
CA SER A 73 -5.58 2.82 4.27
C SER A 73 -5.07 4.21 4.67
N LEU A 74 -5.67 5.28 4.13
CA LEU A 74 -5.37 6.67 4.53
C LEU A 74 -5.63 6.89 6.03
N LEU A 75 -6.75 6.40 6.55
CA LEU A 75 -7.08 6.57 7.98
C LEU A 75 -6.03 5.92 8.87
N PHE A 76 -5.61 4.69 8.55
CA PHE A 76 -4.54 4.02 9.31
C PHE A 76 -3.19 4.71 9.17
N ALA A 77 -2.85 5.20 7.96
CA ALA A 77 -1.63 5.96 7.73
C ALA A 77 -1.61 7.27 8.55
N VAL A 78 -2.73 7.99 8.63
CA VAL A 78 -2.83 9.21 9.46
C VAL A 78 -2.61 8.87 10.94
N VAL A 79 -3.23 7.80 11.45
CA VAL A 79 -3.07 7.38 12.85
C VAL A 79 -1.61 7.01 13.16
N GLU A 80 -0.97 6.25 12.27
CA GLU A 80 0.45 5.88 12.40
C GLU A 80 1.35 7.13 12.40
N SER A 81 1.20 8.01 11.41
CA SER A 81 2.02 9.21 11.29
C SER A 81 1.84 10.16 12.47
N VAL A 82 0.61 10.34 12.96
CA VAL A 82 0.34 11.14 14.16
C VAL A 82 0.98 10.52 15.40
N ALA A 83 0.95 9.19 15.54
CA ALA A 83 1.64 8.51 16.64
C ALA A 83 3.15 8.76 16.60
N LYS A 84 3.78 8.66 15.42
CA LYS A 84 5.21 8.95 15.23
C LYS A 84 5.56 10.42 15.51
N ILE A 85 4.72 11.36 15.09
CA ILE A 85 4.91 12.81 15.33
C ILE A 85 4.76 13.15 16.81
N LYS A 86 3.78 12.54 17.51
CA LYS A 86 3.50 12.83 18.92
C LYS A 86 4.54 12.24 19.86
N ASP A 87 4.80 10.95 19.76
CA ASP A 87 5.70 10.26 20.71
C ASP A 87 7.16 10.51 20.37
N ARG A 88 7.48 10.71 19.07
CA ARG A 88 8.85 10.91 18.53
C ARG A 88 9.86 9.85 18.96
N ARG A 89 9.36 8.72 19.45
CA ARG A 89 10.12 7.59 19.97
C ARG A 89 9.38 6.32 19.61
N TRP A 90 10.10 5.22 19.48
CA TRP A 90 9.50 3.90 19.30
C TRP A 90 8.81 3.44 20.58
N SER A 91 7.59 3.92 20.81
CA SER A 91 6.71 3.45 21.88
C SER A 91 5.95 2.18 21.46
N VAL A 92 5.37 1.47 22.43
CA VAL A 92 4.49 0.32 22.15
C VAL A 92 3.31 0.75 21.27
N PHE A 93 2.78 1.97 21.46
CA PHE A 93 1.69 2.50 20.66
C PHE A 93 2.09 2.75 19.21
N VAL A 94 3.26 3.37 18.97
CA VAL A 94 3.81 3.57 17.62
C VAL A 94 4.07 2.23 16.92
N CYS A 95 4.61 1.25 17.65
CA CYS A 95 4.80 -0.09 17.11
C CYS A 95 3.48 -0.74 16.71
N ALA A 96 2.48 -0.70 17.60
CA ALA A 96 1.19 -1.32 17.36
C ALA A 96 0.46 -0.68 16.17
N SER A 97 0.44 0.66 16.07
CA SER A 97 -0.20 1.35 14.95
C SER A 97 0.50 1.05 13.62
N SER A 98 1.84 1.06 13.57
CA SER A 98 2.60 0.66 12.38
C SER A 98 2.33 -0.78 11.95
N VAL A 99 2.35 -1.74 12.89
CA VAL A 99 2.11 -3.16 12.57
C VAL A 99 0.69 -3.38 12.09
N VAL A 100 -0.31 -2.83 12.78
CA VAL A 100 -1.73 -2.93 12.37
C VAL A 100 -1.91 -2.36 10.97
N LYS A 101 -1.38 -1.17 10.70
CA LYS A 101 -1.45 -0.52 9.39
C LYS A 101 -0.85 -1.39 8.29
N LYS A 102 0.35 -1.94 8.50
CA LYS A 102 1.02 -2.85 7.54
C LYS A 102 0.21 -4.12 7.26
N LEU A 103 -0.38 -4.72 8.29
CA LEU A 103 -1.22 -5.92 8.13
C LEU A 103 -2.53 -5.62 7.39
N VAL A 104 -3.16 -4.48 7.69
CA VAL A 104 -4.36 -4.02 6.98
C VAL A 104 -4.03 -3.73 5.51
N ASP A 105 -2.98 -2.95 5.23
CA ASP A 105 -2.55 -2.66 3.85
C ASP A 105 -2.25 -3.94 3.06
N MET A 106 -1.61 -4.92 3.69
CA MET A 106 -1.37 -6.23 3.09
C MET A 106 -2.67 -6.96 2.78
N ALA A 107 -3.58 -7.07 3.75
CA ALA A 107 -4.87 -7.76 3.56
C ALA A 107 -5.71 -7.10 2.46
N LEU A 108 -5.77 -5.77 2.45
CA LEU A 108 -6.46 -4.98 1.43
C LEU A 108 -5.84 -5.19 0.05
N THR A 109 -4.51 -5.17 -0.06
CA THR A 109 -3.82 -5.37 -1.35
C THR A 109 -4.00 -6.79 -1.88
N LEU A 110 -3.89 -7.80 -1.01
CA LEU A 110 -4.15 -9.19 -1.37
C LEU A 110 -5.61 -9.39 -1.81
N TYR A 111 -6.57 -8.73 -1.16
CA TYR A 111 -7.95 -8.77 -1.57
C TYR A 111 -8.16 -8.13 -2.96
N LEU A 112 -7.58 -6.95 -3.19
CA LEU A 112 -7.72 -6.21 -4.45
C LEU A 112 -7.11 -6.94 -5.63
N ILE A 113 -5.93 -7.54 -5.48
CA ILE A 113 -5.26 -8.25 -6.58
C ILE A 113 -5.92 -9.58 -6.94
N ASN A 114 -6.69 -10.15 -6.01
CA ASN A 114 -7.46 -11.38 -6.25
C ASN A 114 -8.91 -11.10 -6.67
N GLN A 115 -9.31 -9.84 -6.87
CA GLN A 115 -10.65 -9.55 -7.35
C GLN A 115 -10.85 -10.08 -8.78
N PRO A 116 -11.98 -10.75 -9.06
CA PRO A 116 -12.37 -11.03 -10.43
C PRO A 116 -12.69 -9.70 -11.13
N ASN A 117 -12.23 -9.52 -12.37
CA ASN A 117 -12.49 -8.35 -13.22
C ASN A 117 -11.77 -7.04 -12.82
N ILE A 118 -10.49 -7.13 -12.45
CA ILE A 118 -9.62 -5.92 -12.31
C ILE A 118 -9.55 -5.16 -13.63
N LEU A 119 -9.34 -5.88 -14.72
CA LEU A 119 -9.25 -5.32 -16.07
C LEU A 119 -10.65 -5.13 -16.67
N SER A 120 -10.82 -4.09 -17.46
CA SER A 120 -12.02 -3.87 -18.26
C SER A 120 -12.19 -4.99 -19.29
N THR A 121 -13.43 -5.23 -19.72
CA THR A 121 -13.76 -6.23 -20.73
C THR A 121 -13.08 -5.94 -22.07
N GLU A 122 -12.95 -4.65 -22.40
CA GLU A 122 -12.31 -4.15 -23.61
C GLU A 122 -10.81 -4.45 -23.59
N PHE A 123 -10.13 -4.13 -22.47
CA PHE A 123 -8.70 -4.36 -22.34
C PHE A 123 -8.36 -5.86 -22.25
N HIS A 124 -9.21 -6.65 -21.59
CA HIS A 124 -9.05 -8.10 -21.54
C HIS A 124 -9.16 -8.73 -22.94
N SER A 125 -10.09 -8.24 -23.77
CA SER A 125 -10.26 -8.71 -25.15
C SER A 125 -9.05 -8.36 -26.01
N PHE A 126 -8.52 -7.14 -25.88
CA PHE A 126 -7.28 -6.72 -26.52
C PHE A 126 -6.08 -7.60 -26.13
N LEU A 127 -5.92 -7.93 -24.85
CA LEU A 127 -4.85 -8.82 -24.38
C LEU A 127 -5.00 -10.27 -24.88
N ALA A 128 -6.24 -10.73 -25.09
CA ALA A 128 -6.51 -12.04 -25.67
C ALA A 128 -6.15 -12.09 -27.17
N GLU A 129 -6.53 -11.05 -27.92
CA GLU A 129 -6.26 -10.93 -29.36
C GLU A 129 -4.76 -10.81 -29.65
N THR A 130 -4.02 -10.12 -28.79
CA THR A 130 -2.55 -10.00 -28.89
C THR A 130 -1.79 -11.25 -28.42
N GLY A 131 -2.50 -12.28 -27.94
CA GLY A 131 -1.91 -13.54 -27.48
C GLY A 131 -1.15 -13.45 -26.15
N VAL A 132 -1.10 -12.28 -25.51
CA VAL A 132 -0.36 -12.04 -24.26
C VAL A 132 -0.88 -12.93 -23.12
N LEU A 133 -2.20 -13.14 -23.05
CA LEU A 133 -2.81 -13.99 -22.02
C LEU A 133 -2.47 -15.47 -22.19
N GLN A 134 -2.13 -15.94 -23.40
CA GLN A 134 -1.80 -17.34 -23.67
C GLN A 134 -0.36 -17.70 -23.25
N VAL A 135 0.52 -16.71 -23.13
CA VAL A 135 1.92 -16.90 -22.72
C VAL A 135 2.08 -16.92 -21.20
N LEU A 136 1.03 -16.56 -20.44
CA LEU A 136 1.07 -16.50 -18.99
C LEU A 136 0.68 -17.86 -18.38
N PRO A 137 1.63 -18.61 -17.80
CA PRO A 137 1.29 -19.87 -17.14
C PRO A 137 0.33 -19.60 -15.99
N SER A 138 -0.74 -20.40 -15.92
CA SER A 138 -1.65 -20.43 -14.80
C SER A 138 -1.42 -21.71 -14.00
N VAL A 139 -1.35 -21.59 -12.68
CA VAL A 139 -1.27 -22.73 -11.76
C VAL A 139 -2.58 -22.74 -10.98
N ASN A 140 -3.33 -23.83 -11.10
CA ASN A 140 -4.61 -24.00 -10.40
C ASN A 140 -5.64 -22.88 -10.68
N GLY A 141 -5.65 -22.32 -11.90
CA GLY A 141 -6.54 -21.22 -12.30
C GLY A 141 -6.06 -19.82 -11.89
N THR A 142 -4.95 -19.69 -11.15
CA THR A 142 -4.34 -18.39 -10.80
C THR A 142 -3.11 -18.13 -11.66
N ASN A 143 -2.97 -16.89 -12.14
CA ASN A 143 -1.81 -16.46 -12.91
C ASN A 143 -0.54 -16.50 -12.04
N VAL A 144 0.54 -17.11 -12.54
CA VAL A 144 1.81 -17.24 -11.80
C VAL A 144 2.40 -15.88 -11.41
N ILE A 145 2.19 -14.84 -12.22
CA ILE A 145 2.66 -13.48 -11.90
C ILE A 145 1.93 -12.93 -10.67
N VAL A 146 0.61 -13.11 -10.61
CA VAL A 146 -0.20 -12.68 -9.46
C VAL A 146 0.23 -13.42 -8.20
N LEU A 147 0.44 -14.75 -8.32
CA LEU A 147 0.93 -15.56 -7.21
C LEU A 147 2.31 -15.08 -6.72
N ALA A 148 3.25 -14.83 -7.64
CA ALA A 148 4.58 -14.32 -7.29
C ALA A 148 4.51 -12.95 -6.59
N PHE A 149 3.65 -12.04 -7.08
CA PHE A 149 3.43 -10.75 -6.45
C PHE A 149 2.85 -10.88 -5.04
N CYS A 150 1.86 -11.75 -4.83
CA CYS A 150 1.31 -12.05 -3.51
C CYS A 150 2.38 -12.57 -2.53
N VAL A 151 3.23 -13.49 -2.97
CA VAL A 151 4.31 -14.05 -2.14
C VAL A 151 5.32 -12.96 -1.77
N LEU A 152 5.77 -12.16 -2.73
CA LEU A 152 6.70 -11.06 -2.48
C LEU A 152 6.11 -10.02 -1.52
N LEU A 153 4.83 -9.70 -1.68
CA LEU A 153 4.12 -8.78 -0.81
C LEU A 153 4.08 -9.31 0.63
N ILE A 154 3.72 -10.58 0.84
CA ILE A 154 3.68 -11.19 2.17
C ILE A 154 5.07 -11.16 2.82
N ILE A 155 6.11 -11.57 2.10
CA ILE A 155 7.49 -11.58 2.61
C ILE A 155 7.93 -10.15 2.96
N GLY A 156 7.65 -9.18 2.09
CA GLY A 156 7.98 -7.77 2.33
C GLY A 156 7.29 -7.19 3.56
N THR A 157 5.99 -7.45 3.73
CA THR A 157 5.23 -7.02 4.90
C THR A 157 5.76 -7.65 6.19
N LEU A 158 6.09 -8.95 6.17
CA LEU A 158 6.66 -9.63 7.33
C LEU A 158 8.03 -9.07 7.70
N ALA A 159 8.90 -8.78 6.72
CA ALA A 159 10.19 -8.16 6.95
C ALA A 159 10.06 -6.76 7.59
N ASP A 160 9.10 -5.96 7.11
CA ASP A 160 8.78 -4.65 7.69
C ASP A 160 8.27 -4.74 9.12
N VAL A 161 7.38 -5.70 9.41
CA VAL A 161 6.85 -5.94 10.76
C VAL A 161 7.97 -6.35 11.72
N VAL A 162 8.82 -7.30 11.32
CA VAL A 162 9.97 -7.73 12.13
C VAL A 162 10.93 -6.57 12.38
N THR A 163 11.19 -5.74 11.37
CA THR A 163 12.04 -4.56 11.50
C THR A 163 11.46 -3.55 12.48
N THR A 164 10.15 -3.32 12.42
CA THR A 164 9.41 -2.41 13.31
C THR A 164 9.50 -2.89 14.75
N ILE A 165 9.20 -4.16 15.00
CA ILE A 165 9.30 -4.77 16.34
C ILE A 165 10.74 -4.69 16.85
N THR A 166 11.72 -5.01 16.01
CA THR A 166 13.14 -4.97 16.38
C THR A 166 13.58 -3.55 16.78
N LYS A 167 13.12 -2.51 16.05
CA LYS A 167 13.38 -1.11 16.42
C LYS A 167 12.77 -0.77 17.78
N THR A 168 11.54 -1.21 18.04
CA THR A 168 10.87 -0.99 19.33
C THR A 168 11.55 -1.73 20.48
N VAL A 169 11.95 -2.99 20.29
CA VAL A 169 12.67 -3.75 21.32
C VAL A 169 14.02 -3.10 21.63
N LYS A 170 14.80 -2.74 20.61
CA LYS A 170 16.10 -2.04 20.78
C LYS A 170 15.96 -0.68 21.45
N ALA A 171 14.82 -0.01 21.30
CA ALA A 171 14.53 1.25 21.98
C ALA A 171 14.31 1.08 23.49
N HIS A 172 13.83 -0.09 23.93
CA HIS A 172 13.51 -0.40 25.33
C HIS A 172 14.56 -1.23 26.07
N VAL A 173 15.49 -1.87 25.35
CA VAL A 173 16.64 -2.55 25.94
C VAL A 173 17.75 -1.52 26.19
N LYS A 174 18.18 -1.38 27.46
CA LYS A 174 19.30 -0.52 27.91
C LYS A 174 20.63 -0.99 27.34
#